data_AF-A0A9N9X5T5-F1
#
_entry.id   AF-A0A9N9X5T5-F1
#
_cell.length_a   1.000
_cell.length_b   1.000
_cell.length_c   1.000
_cell.angle_alpha   90.00
_cell.angle_beta   90.00
_cell.angle_gamma   90.00
#
_symmetry.space_group_name_H-M   'P 1'
#
loop_
_entity.id
_entity.type
_entity.pdbx_description
1 polymer ?
#
loop_
_entity_poly.entity_id
_entity_poly.type
_entity_poly.pdbx_seq_one_letter_code
_entity_poly.pdbx_strand_id
1 'polypeptide(L)'
;MLANKRYRNSCTSVKTYPGADINSDHVPVVGNFKVRMNKVTSKSIKKYDVRKLKDPNVRLKVSENLNTKVLKCKNTRSIEESITIIQETVRELRYADYTTVFSNTIEGLKCFPIP
;
A
#
# COMPACT_ATOMS: atom_id res chain seq x y z
N MET A 1 -11.52 33.33 -12.95
CA MET A 1 -11.53 32.05 -13.71
C MET A 1 -11.15 30.91 -12.78
N LEU A 2 -12.07 29.96 -12.55
CA LEU A 2 -11.98 28.91 -11.52
C LEU A 2 -10.92 27.82 -11.81
N ALA A 3 -10.51 27.66 -13.08
CA ALA A 3 -9.49 26.68 -13.47
C ALA A 3 -8.06 27.16 -13.14
N ASN A 4 -7.23 26.23 -12.64
CA ASN A 4 -5.80 26.45 -12.40
C ASN A 4 -5.10 26.90 -13.69
N LYS A 5 -4.27 27.95 -13.60
CA LYS A 5 -3.54 28.54 -14.74
C LYS A 5 -2.81 27.50 -15.59
N ARG A 6 -2.23 26.46 -14.98
CA ARG A 6 -1.49 25.39 -15.67
C ARG A 6 -2.32 24.62 -16.70
N TYR A 7 -3.62 24.46 -16.46
CA TYR A 7 -4.51 23.61 -17.26
C TYR A 7 -5.49 24.42 -18.12
N ARG A 8 -5.33 25.75 -18.21
CA ARG A 8 -6.20 26.58 -19.04
C ARG A 8 -5.97 26.31 -20.52
N ASN A 9 -4.71 26.14 -20.92
CA ASN A 9 -4.33 25.90 -22.32
C ASN A 9 -4.74 24.50 -22.81
N SER A 10 -5.05 23.55 -21.91
CA SER A 10 -5.56 22.24 -22.31
C SER A 10 -7.06 22.23 -22.56
N CYS A 11 -7.81 23.24 -22.11
CA CYS A 11 -9.24 23.37 -22.34
C CYS A 11 -9.51 23.85 -23.78
N THR A 12 -10.05 22.99 -24.64
CA THR A 12 -10.29 23.32 -26.06
C THR A 12 -11.69 23.86 -26.31
N SER A 13 -12.68 23.43 -25.54
CA SER A 13 -14.07 23.88 -25.66
C SER A 13 -14.83 23.60 -24.38
N VAL A 14 -15.74 24.49 -23.98
CA VAL A 14 -16.72 24.25 -22.90
C VAL A 14 -18.07 24.72 -23.41
N LYS A 15 -19.08 23.86 -23.33
CA LYS A 15 -20.44 24.15 -23.80
C LYS A 15 -21.47 23.63 -22.80
N THR A 16 -22.55 24.39 -22.64
CA THR A 16 -23.77 23.93 -21.98
C THR A 16 -24.63 23.16 -22.99
N TYR A 17 -25.31 22.12 -22.53
CA TYR A 17 -26.23 21.32 -23.36
C TYR A 17 -27.66 21.43 -22.83
N PRO A 18 -28.35 22.56 -23.06
CA PRO A 18 -29.76 22.70 -22.71
C PRO A 18 -30.57 21.73 -23.58
N GLY A 19 -31.32 20.83 -22.95
CA GLY A 19 -32.05 19.75 -23.64
C GLY A 19 -31.33 18.40 -23.68
N ALA A 20 -30.24 18.23 -22.91
CA ALA A 20 -29.76 16.90 -22.58
C ALA A 20 -30.87 16.13 -21.83
N ASP A 21 -31.10 14.87 -22.21
CA ASP A 21 -32.06 13.99 -21.56
C ASP A 21 -31.51 13.57 -20.19
N ILE A 22 -31.76 14.41 -19.19
CA ILE A 22 -31.34 14.20 -17.80
C ILE A 22 -32.49 14.59 -16.87
N ASN A 23 -32.76 13.75 -15.87
CA ASN A 23 -33.77 14.03 -14.84
C ASN A 23 -33.17 14.89 -13.71
N SER A 24 -32.66 16.07 -14.07
CA SER A 24 -32.08 17.03 -13.13
C SER A 24 -32.38 18.46 -13.59
N ASP A 25 -32.66 19.36 -12.65
CA ASP A 25 -32.94 20.78 -12.90
C ASP A 25 -31.69 21.58 -13.34
N HIS A 26 -30.57 20.91 -13.61
CA HIS A 26 -29.30 21.54 -13.96
C HIS A 26 -28.86 21.16 -15.37
N VAL A 27 -28.55 22.17 -16.18
CA VAL A 27 -28.01 21.97 -17.53
C VAL A 27 -26.59 21.43 -17.45
N PRO A 28 -26.27 20.30 -18.11
CA PRO A 28 -24.94 19.73 -18.06
C PRO A 28 -23.96 20.60 -18.86
N VAL A 29 -22.77 20.73 -18.31
CA VAL A 29 -21.65 21.42 -18.95
C VAL A 29 -20.65 20.38 -19.40
N VAL A 30 -20.34 20.36 -20.70
CA VAL A 30 -19.35 19.46 -21.28
C VAL A 30 -18.13 20.27 -21.69
N GLY A 31 -16.98 19.88 -21.16
CA GLY A 31 -15.69 20.46 -21.49
C GLY A 31 -14.78 19.45 -22.17
N ASN A 32 -14.15 19.84 -23.27
CA ASN A 32 -13.12 19.07 -23.94
C ASN A 32 -11.75 19.54 -23.45
N PHE A 33 -10.94 18.60 -22.96
CA PHE A 33 -9.61 18.87 -22.44
C PHE A 33 -8.56 17.96 -23.08
N LYS A 34 -7.49 18.54 -23.60
CA LYS A 34 -6.33 17.84 -24.14
C LYS A 34 -5.32 17.57 -23.02
N VAL A 35 -5.54 16.51 -22.24
CA VAL A 35 -4.67 16.10 -21.13
C VAL A 35 -4.32 14.62 -21.22
N ARG A 36 -3.12 14.25 -20.77
CA ARG A 36 -2.73 12.84 -20.60
C ARG A 36 -2.95 12.46 -19.14
N MET A 37 -3.80 11.49 -18.88
CA MET A 37 -4.02 10.93 -17.55
C MET A 37 -3.15 9.69 -17.36
N ASN A 38 -2.52 9.57 -16.20
CA ASN A 38 -1.85 8.33 -15.81
C ASN A 38 -2.92 7.35 -15.31
N LYS A 39 -2.87 6.11 -15.82
CA LYS A 39 -3.75 5.04 -15.32
C LYS A 39 -3.36 4.70 -13.89
N VAL A 40 -4.28 4.88 -12.95
CA VAL A 40 -4.10 4.40 -11.58
C VAL A 40 -4.33 2.90 -11.58
N THR A 41 -3.26 2.11 -11.50
CA THR A 41 -3.37 0.66 -11.29
C THR A 41 -3.50 0.37 -9.80
N SER A 42 -4.49 -0.45 -9.42
CA SER A 42 -4.58 -0.94 -8.04
C SER A 42 -3.32 -1.76 -7.70
N LYS A 43 -2.80 -1.60 -6.49
CA LYS A 43 -1.63 -2.37 -6.05
C LYS A 43 -2.02 -3.86 -6.02
N SER A 44 -1.29 -4.71 -6.74
CA SER A 44 -1.52 -6.15 -6.68
C SER A 44 -1.32 -6.65 -5.26
N ILE A 45 -2.34 -7.29 -4.68
CA ILE A 45 -2.23 -7.97 -3.39
C ILE A 45 -1.26 -9.14 -3.59
N LYS A 46 -0.10 -9.11 -2.91
CA LYS A 46 0.83 -10.24 -2.92
C LYS A 46 0.13 -11.43 -2.24
N LYS A 47 -0.04 -12.54 -2.96
CA LYS A 47 -0.61 -13.77 -2.40
C LYS A 47 0.41 -14.40 -1.44
N TYR A 48 -0.04 -14.84 -0.26
CA TYR A 48 0.82 -15.56 0.68
C TYR A 48 1.08 -16.97 0.15
N ASP A 49 2.35 -17.40 0.15
CA ASP A 49 2.70 -18.78 -0.16
C ASP A 49 2.55 -19.66 1.07
N VAL A 50 1.37 -20.27 1.22
CA VAL A 50 1.04 -21.17 2.33
C VAL A 50 1.90 -22.44 2.35
N ARG A 51 2.63 -22.76 1.28
CA ARG A 51 3.50 -23.94 1.23
C ARG A 51 4.70 -23.82 2.17
N LYS A 52 5.14 -22.59 2.46
CA LYS A 52 6.22 -22.31 3.42
C LYS A 52 5.87 -22.69 4.86
N LEU A 53 4.59 -22.90 5.18
CA LEU A 53 4.13 -23.34 6.51
C LEU A 53 4.19 -24.86 6.70
N LYS A 54 4.57 -25.62 5.67
CA LYS A 54 4.80 -27.07 5.79
C LYS A 54 6.03 -27.38 6.62
N ASP A 55 7.03 -26.50 6.60
CA ASP A 55 8.23 -26.67 7.40
C ASP A 55 7.92 -26.47 8.89
N PRO A 56 8.21 -27.46 9.75
CA PRO A 56 7.82 -27.41 11.16
C PRO A 56 8.47 -26.24 11.91
N ASN A 57 9.72 -25.90 11.57
CA ASN A 57 10.44 -24.78 12.17
C ASN A 57 9.82 -23.43 11.79
N VAL A 58 9.40 -23.27 10.52
CA VAL A 58 8.75 -22.04 10.05
C VAL A 58 7.36 -21.91 10.66
N ARG A 59 6.63 -23.02 10.77
CA ARG A 59 5.30 -23.06 11.40
C ARG A 59 5.33 -22.67 12.87
N LEU A 60 6.27 -23.21 13.65
CA LEU A 60 6.41 -22.88 15.07
C LEU A 60 6.73 -21.41 15.27
N LYS A 61 7.73 -20.90 14.54
CA LYS A 61 8.13 -19.49 14.60
C LYS A 61 7.00 -18.54 14.21
N VAL A 62 6.22 -18.87 13.18
CA VAL A 62 5.05 -18.08 12.77
C VAL A 62 3.95 -18.13 13.83
N SER A 63 3.67 -19.30 14.39
CA SER A 63 2.65 -19.48 15.44
C SER A 63 2.97 -18.68 16.70
N GLU A 64 4.21 -18.75 17.19
CA GLU A 64 4.65 -18.00 18.37
C GLU A 64 4.58 -16.49 18.14
N ASN A 65 5.02 -16.04 16.97
CA ASN A 65 5.04 -14.61 16.62
C ASN A 65 3.61 -14.06 16.42
N LEU A 66 2.69 -14.86 15.87
CA LEU A 66 1.27 -14.49 15.79
C LEU A 66 0.64 -14.42 17.18
N ASN A 67 0.85 -15.43 18.02
CA ASN A 67 0.23 -15.50 19.34
C ASN A 67 0.72 -14.35 20.25
N THR A 68 2.02 -14.05 20.23
CA THR A 68 2.60 -12.92 20.98
C THR A 68 2.03 -11.57 20.52
N LYS A 69 1.85 -11.37 19.21
CA LYS A 69 1.23 -10.13 18.67
C LYS A 69 -0.24 -10.02 19.05
N VAL A 70 -1.01 -11.11 18.95
CA VAL A 70 -2.42 -11.13 19.35
C VAL A 70 -2.59 -10.82 20.83
N LEU A 71 -1.72 -11.37 21.69
CA LEU A 71 -1.73 -11.08 23.13
C LEU A 71 -1.40 -9.61 23.43
N LYS A 72 -0.46 -9.01 22.70
CA LYS A 72 -0.16 -7.57 22.81
C LYS A 72 -1.36 -6.71 22.43
N CYS A 73 -2.12 -7.08 21.40
CA CYS A 73 -3.31 -6.32 20.97
C CYS A 73 -4.50 -6.43 21.93
N LYS A 74 -4.61 -7.49 22.73
CA LYS A 74 -5.70 -7.62 23.73
C LYS A 74 -5.61 -6.60 24.88
N ASN A 75 -4.45 -5.95 25.08
CA ASN A 75 -4.22 -5.05 26.20
C ASN A 75 -4.35 -3.55 25.83
N THR A 76 -4.66 -3.21 24.58
CA THR A 76 -4.84 -1.83 24.09
C THR A 76 -6.33 -1.51 23.91
N ARG A 77 -6.80 -0.47 24.59
CA ARG A 77 -8.18 0.06 24.60
C ARG A 77 -8.57 0.69 23.25
N SER A 78 -8.70 -0.11 22.20
CA SER A 78 -9.63 0.11 21.07
C SER A 78 -9.38 -0.98 20.00
N ILE A 79 -10.46 -1.50 19.44
CA ILE A 79 -10.43 -2.50 18.36
C ILE A 79 -9.69 -1.96 17.13
N GLU A 80 -9.80 -0.66 16.88
CA GLU A 80 -9.24 0.01 15.70
C GLU A 80 -7.70 0.10 15.75
N GLU A 81 -7.15 0.37 16.92
CA GLU A 81 -5.70 0.40 17.14
C GLU A 81 -5.08 -0.99 16.96
N SER A 82 -5.78 -2.01 17.46
CA SER A 82 -5.38 -3.42 17.31
C SER A 82 -5.31 -3.84 15.84
N ILE A 83 -6.31 -3.47 15.04
CA ILE A 83 -6.35 -3.76 13.60
C ILE A 83 -5.19 -3.05 12.88
N THR A 84 -4.91 -1.80 13.25
CA THR A 84 -3.83 -1.00 12.63
C THR A 84 -2.46 -1.62 12.90
N ILE A 85 -2.19 -2.01 14.15
CA ILE A 85 -0.94 -2.70 14.54
C ILE A 85 -0.79 -4.02 13.80
N ILE A 86 -1.86 -4.82 13.70
CA ILE A 86 -1.83 -6.09 12.95
C ILE A 86 -1.49 -5.84 11.48
N GLN A 87 -2.10 -4.84 10.86
CA GLN A 87 -1.81 -4.48 9.46
C GLN A 87 -0.36 -4.03 9.24
N GLU A 88 0.22 -3.29 10.18
CA GLU A 88 1.62 -2.84 10.12
C GLU A 88 2.60 -4.00 10.30
N THR A 89 2.37 -4.87 11.26
CA THR A 89 3.26 -6.02 11.48
C THR A 89 3.27 -7.00 10.30
N VAL A 90 2.13 -7.19 9.63
CA VAL A 90 2.04 -7.99 8.40
C VAL A 90 2.78 -7.30 7.24
N ARG A 91 2.74 -5.97 7.20
CA ARG A 91 3.45 -5.15 6.21
C ARG A 91 4.97 -5.25 6.39
N GLU A 92 5.48 -5.23 7.61
CA GLU A 92 6.92 -5.38 7.88
C GLU A 92 7.45 -6.76 7.50
N LEU A 93 6.71 -7.82 7.84
CA LEU A 93 7.06 -9.19 7.43
C LEU A 93 7.10 -9.34 5.90
N ARG A 94 6.29 -8.58 5.17
CA ARG A 94 6.30 -8.53 3.70
C ARG A 94 7.57 -7.88 3.12
N TYR A 95 8.26 -7.03 3.86
CA TYR A 95 9.47 -6.32 3.40
C TYR A 95 10.78 -6.87 3.98
N ALA A 96 10.73 -7.69 5.02
CA ALA A 96 11.91 -8.29 5.65
C ALA A 96 12.64 -9.35 4.78
N ASP A 97 12.04 -9.82 3.67
CA ASP A 97 12.59 -10.91 2.85
C ASP A 97 13.74 -10.53 1.89
N TYR A 98 14.36 -9.33 1.97
CA TYR A 98 15.48 -8.97 1.07
C TYR A 98 16.69 -8.23 1.68
N THR A 99 16.66 -7.76 2.93
CA THR A 99 17.73 -6.86 3.44
C THR A 99 18.45 -7.32 4.70
N THR A 100 17.94 -8.27 5.49
CA THR A 100 18.57 -8.67 6.76
C THR A 100 19.47 -9.91 6.68
N VAL A 101 19.58 -10.54 5.50
CA VAL A 101 20.50 -11.67 5.29
C VAL A 101 21.85 -11.26 4.69
N PHE A 102 21.98 -10.03 4.15
CA PHE A 102 23.20 -9.59 3.47
C PHE A 102 24.10 -8.65 4.30
N SER A 103 23.54 -7.90 5.27
CA SER A 103 24.33 -6.97 6.09
C SER A 103 25.08 -7.66 7.22
N ASN A 104 24.58 -8.79 7.72
CA ASN A 104 25.15 -9.45 8.91
C ASN A 104 26.29 -10.44 8.58
N THR A 105 26.64 -10.64 7.30
CA THR A 105 27.72 -11.56 6.90
C THR A 105 29.03 -10.85 6.55
N ILE A 106 28.99 -9.54 6.25
CA ILE A 106 30.17 -8.81 5.75
C ILE A 106 30.92 -8.06 6.87
N GLU A 107 30.27 -7.72 7.98
CA GLU A 107 30.94 -7.05 9.12
C GLU A 107 31.66 -8.01 10.08
N GLY A 108 31.44 -9.32 9.96
CA GLY A 108 32.06 -10.33 10.84
C GLY A 108 33.40 -10.91 10.38
N LEU A 109 33.92 -10.53 9.20
CA LEU A 109 35.11 -11.15 8.59
C LEU A 109 36.34 -10.23 8.49
N LYS A 110 36.35 -9.09 9.16
CA LYS A 110 37.56 -8.26 9.29
C LYS A 110 37.88 -8.01 10.76
N CYS A 111 38.76 -8.86 11.29
CA CYS A 111 39.87 -8.56 12.20
C CYS A 111 40.16 -9.76 13.11
N PHE A 112 40.89 -10.73 12.58
CA PHE A 112 41.80 -11.57 13.36
C PHE A 112 43.17 -11.51 12.69
N PRO A 113 44.19 -11.05 13.40
CA PRO A 113 45.48 -11.73 13.38
C PRO A 113 45.69 -12.43 14.73
N ILE A 114 46.01 -13.71 14.65
CA ILE A 114 46.53 -14.59 15.71
C ILE A 114 48.01 -14.83 15.34
N PRO A 115 48.95 -15.16 16.24
CA PRO A 115 49.00 -15.03 17.70
C PRO A 115 49.95 -13.91 18.19
#